data_AF-A0A844MDY6-F1
#
_entry.id   AF-A0A844MDY6-F1
#
_cell.length_a   1.000
_cell.length_b   1.000
_cell.length_c   1.000
_cell.angle_alpha   90.00
_cell.angle_beta   90.00
_cell.angle_gamma   90.00
#
_symmetry.space_group_name_H-M   'P 1'
#
loop_
_entity.id
_entity.type
_entity.pdbx_description
1 polymer ?
#
loop_
_entity_poly.entity_id
_entity_poly.type
_entity_poly.pdbx_seq_one_letter_code
_entity_poly.pdbx_strand_id
1 'polypeptide(L)'
;MSRTINFQTISWFWDLYNRNLLELDPPYQRRSVWNQDYKDFFIDTVLNSYPAPAIFIYQEITPEGVSKISIVDGKQRLSTLFEFANNEFPVYEKATIERLRGKYFKDLDTEVKQNFWKYQFAI
;
A
#
# COMPACT_ATOMS: atom_id res chain seq x y z
N MET A 1 -7.34 -4.83 25.72
CA MET A 1 -6.27 -5.23 24.79
C MET A 1 -5.31 -4.06 24.66
N SER A 2 -4.03 -4.24 24.99
CA SER A 2 -3.01 -3.20 24.74
C SER A 2 -2.83 -3.08 23.24
N ARG A 3 -3.06 -1.88 22.68
CA ARG A 3 -2.82 -1.60 21.27
C ARG A 3 -1.35 -1.20 21.12
N THR A 4 -0.48 -2.16 20.88
CA THR A 4 0.91 -1.86 20.51
C THR A 4 0.93 -1.39 19.07
N ILE A 5 1.32 -0.13 18.85
CA ILE A 5 1.52 0.41 17.50
C ILE A 5 2.81 -0.19 16.96
N ASN A 6 2.71 -0.95 15.88
CA ASN A 6 3.87 -1.47 15.14
C ASN A 6 3.99 -0.76 13.80
N PHE A 7 5.14 -0.89 13.13
CA PHE A 7 5.33 -0.36 11.78
C PHE A 7 5.61 -1.49 10.81
N GLN A 8 4.92 -1.49 9.67
CA GLN A 8 5.15 -2.44 8.59
C GLN A 8 5.39 -1.72 7.27
N THR A 9 6.28 -2.28 6.45
CA THR A 9 6.65 -1.69 5.16
C THR A 9 5.67 -2.08 4.07
N ILE A 10 5.63 -1.29 2.99
CA ILE A 10 4.91 -1.68 1.77
C ILE A 10 5.41 -3.04 1.27
N SER A 11 6.73 -3.28 1.31
CA SER A 11 7.34 -4.56 0.91
C SER A 11 6.76 -5.76 1.68
N TRP A 12 6.51 -5.60 2.99
CA TRP A 12 5.93 -6.66 3.81
C TRP A 12 4.48 -6.97 3.41
N PHE A 13 3.65 -5.95 3.20
CA PHE A 13 2.28 -6.15 2.71
C PHE A 13 2.28 -6.79 1.32
N TRP A 14 3.22 -6.40 0.45
CA TRP A 14 3.38 -6.95 -0.88
C TRP A 14 3.77 -8.43 -0.87
N ASP A 15 4.70 -8.85 -0.01
CA ASP A 15 5.05 -10.27 0.17
C ASP A 15 3.83 -11.10 0.57
N LEU A 16 3.07 -10.63 1.56
CA LEU A 16 1.86 -11.31 2.01
C LEU A 16 0.78 -11.39 0.91
N TYR A 17 0.61 -10.31 0.14
CA TYR A 17 -0.30 -10.29 -1.00
C TYR A 17 0.07 -11.36 -2.04
N ASN A 18 1.33 -11.41 -2.46
CA ASN A 18 1.81 -12.39 -3.44
C ASN A 18 1.73 -13.83 -2.95
N ARG A 19 1.79 -14.04 -1.63
CA ARG A 19 1.67 -15.36 -0.99
C ARG A 19 0.23 -15.75 -0.69
N ASN A 20 -0.76 -14.94 -1.06
CA ASN A 20 -2.17 -15.12 -0.72
C ASN A 20 -2.42 -15.23 0.80
N LEU A 21 -1.61 -14.51 1.60
CA LEU A 21 -1.74 -14.40 3.06
C LEU A 21 -2.36 -13.07 3.51
N LEU A 22 -2.62 -12.16 2.55
CA LEU A 22 -3.27 -10.88 2.79
C LEU A 22 -4.68 -10.87 2.17
N GLU A 23 -5.69 -10.73 3.01
CA GLU A 23 -7.08 -10.56 2.59
C GLU A 23 -7.42 -9.06 2.52
N LEU A 24 -7.50 -8.54 1.29
CA LEU A 24 -7.88 -7.16 1.01
C LEU A 24 -9.40 -6.95 0.90
N ASP A 25 -10.17 -7.99 0.56
CA ASP A 25 -11.60 -7.85 0.24
C ASP A 25 -12.49 -8.82 1.01
N PRO A 26 -12.61 -8.64 2.33
CA PRO A 26 -13.54 -9.46 3.08
C PRO A 26 -15.00 -9.06 2.74
N PRO A 27 -15.94 -10.01 2.75
CA PRO A 27 -17.28 -9.87 2.16
C PRO A 27 -18.17 -8.77 2.78
N TYR A 28 -17.76 -8.20 3.92
CA TYR A 28 -18.46 -7.11 4.60
C TYR A 28 -18.03 -5.70 4.15
N GLN A 29 -17.04 -5.56 3.26
CA GLN A 29 -16.55 -4.26 2.81
C GLN A 29 -17.35 -3.65 1.65
N ARG A 30 -17.45 -2.32 1.66
CA ARG A 30 -18.05 -1.55 0.56
C ARG A 30 -17.14 -1.60 -0.68
N ARG A 31 -17.75 -1.48 -1.87
CA ARG A 31 -17.01 -1.35 -3.14
C ARG A 31 -16.01 -0.19 -3.05
N SER A 32 -14.89 -0.35 -3.74
CA SER A 32 -13.88 0.71 -3.84
C SER A 32 -14.51 2.01 -4.35
N VAL A 33 -14.26 3.10 -3.62
CA VAL A 33 -14.78 4.45 -3.89
C VAL A 33 -13.68 5.42 -4.30
N TRP A 34 -12.41 5.00 -4.33
CA TRP A 34 -11.33 5.87 -4.78
C TRP A 34 -11.33 5.94 -6.32
N ASN A 35 -11.63 7.15 -6.83
CA ASN A 35 -11.37 7.50 -8.21
C ASN A 35 -9.86 7.68 -8.46
N GLN A 36 -9.48 7.93 -9.71
CA GLN A 36 -8.08 8.10 -10.09
C GLN A 36 -7.41 9.27 -9.34
N ASP A 37 -8.11 10.38 -9.11
CA ASP A 37 -7.56 11.56 -8.42
C ASP A 37 -7.10 11.23 -6.99
N TYR A 38 -7.87 10.43 -6.25
CA TYR A 38 -7.48 9.98 -4.91
C TYR A 38 -6.26 9.05 -4.95
N LYS A 39 -6.19 8.17 -5.95
CA LYS A 39 -5.05 7.26 -6.16
C LYS A 39 -3.78 8.06 -6.44
N ASP A 40 -3.87 9.01 -7.35
CA ASP A 40 -2.80 9.91 -7.77
C ASP A 40 -2.25 10.71 -6.58
N PHE A 41 -3.13 11.33 -5.79
CA PHE A 41 -2.74 12.07 -4.60
C PHE A 41 -2.05 11.18 -3.56
N PHE A 42 -2.52 9.95 -3.40
CA PHE A 42 -1.93 9.01 -2.44
C PHE A 42 -0.55 8.52 -2.88
N ILE A 43 -0.37 8.22 -4.17
CA ILE A 43 0.95 7.87 -4.70
C ILE A 43 1.93 9.05 -4.55
N ASP A 44 1.50 10.28 -4.83
CA ASP A 44 2.35 11.46 -4.61
C ASP A 44 2.75 11.58 -3.13
N THR A 45 1.80 11.37 -2.20
CA THR A 45 2.08 11.36 -0.75
C THR A 45 3.18 10.34 -0.39
N VAL A 46 3.10 9.11 -0.92
CA VAL A 46 4.07 8.05 -0.63
C VAL A 46 5.43 8.33 -1.28
N LEU A 47 5.46 8.79 -2.53
CA LEU A 47 6.71 9.12 -3.22
C LEU A 47 7.47 10.28 -2.56
N ASN A 48 6.75 11.19 -1.88
CA ASN A 48 7.34 12.29 -1.10
C ASN A 48 7.65 11.89 0.36
N SER A 49 7.43 10.64 0.76
CA SER A 49 7.60 10.17 2.15
C SER A 49 6.76 10.93 3.18
N TYR A 50 5.62 11.48 2.76
CA TYR A 50 4.70 12.16 3.68
C TYR A 50 3.94 11.15 4.55
N PRO A 51 3.59 11.51 5.79
CA PRO A 51 2.91 10.61 6.71
C PRO A 51 1.50 10.29 6.20
N ALA A 52 1.16 9.00 6.17
CA ALA A 52 -0.18 8.51 5.89
C ALA A 52 -0.83 7.92 7.15
N PRO A 53 -2.17 7.85 7.20
CA PRO A 53 -2.86 7.24 8.33
C PRO A 53 -2.53 5.74 8.47
N ALA A 54 -2.67 5.24 9.70
CA ALA A 54 -2.44 3.83 10.02
C ALA A 54 -3.28 2.88 9.17
N ILE A 55 -2.79 1.66 8.97
CA ILE A 55 -3.52 0.55 8.38
C ILE A 55 -4.01 -0.32 9.53
N PHE A 56 -5.32 -0.56 9.60
CA PHE A 56 -5.86 -1.41 10.66
C PHE A 56 -5.97 -2.83 10.14
N ILE A 57 -5.34 -3.76 10.86
CA ILE A 57 -5.28 -5.16 10.49
C ILE A 57 -5.91 -6.05 11.57
N TYR A 58 -6.39 -7.21 11.13
CA TYR A 58 -6.72 -8.34 11.98
C TYR A 58 -5.78 -9.49 11.61
N GLN A 59 -5.09 -10.06 12.59
CA GLN A 59 -4.15 -11.15 12.38
C GLN A 59 -4.71 -12.43 12.98
N GLU A 60 -4.83 -13.46 12.15
CA GLU A 60 -5.13 -14.83 12.56
C GLU A 60 -3.88 -15.67 12.42
N ILE A 61 -3.54 -16.42 13.45
CA ILE A 61 -2.40 -17.34 13.43
C ILE A 61 -2.96 -18.76 13.40
N THR A 62 -2.67 -19.51 12.35
CA THR A 62 -3.08 -20.91 12.26
C THR A 62 -2.29 -21.77 13.25
N PRO A 63 -2.78 -22.97 13.62
CA PRO A 63 -2.04 -23.89 14.49
C PRO A 63 -0.63 -24.25 13.98
N GLU A 64 -0.41 -24.15 12.67
CA GLU A 64 0.87 -24.39 11.99
C GLU A 64 1.80 -23.16 12.02
N GLY A 65 1.39 -22.06 12.67
CA GLY A 65 2.17 -20.83 12.80
C GLY A 65 2.09 -19.88 11.61
N VAL A 66 1.18 -20.13 10.66
CA VAL A 66 0.98 -19.24 9.51
C VAL A 66 0.15 -18.03 9.94
N SER A 67 0.67 -16.83 9.74
CA SER A 67 -0.09 -15.59 9.95
C SER A 67 -0.86 -15.23 8.69
N LYS A 68 -2.20 -15.20 8.81
CA LYS A 68 -3.10 -14.61 7.82
C LYS A 68 -3.53 -13.24 8.30
N ILE A 69 -3.57 -12.28 7.39
CA ILE A 69 -3.84 -10.88 7.72
C ILE A 69 -5.02 -10.40 6.91
N SER A 70 -6.05 -9.93 7.60
CA SER A 70 -7.20 -9.29 6.97
C SER A 70 -7.14 -7.80 7.23
N ILE A 71 -7.33 -6.99 6.17
CA ILE A 71 -7.35 -5.53 6.29
C ILE A 71 -8.73 -5.08 6.77
N VAL A 72 -8.76 -4.44 7.94
CA VAL A 72 -9.98 -3.86 8.52
C VAL A 72 -10.23 -2.45 7.96
N ASP A 73 -9.18 -1.65 7.82
CA ASP A 73 -9.22 -0.32 7.20
C ASP A 73 -7.89 -0.01 6.51
N GLY A 74 -7.95 0.75 5.41
CA GLY A 74 -6.79 1.04 4.56
C GLY A 74 -6.70 0.20 3.29
N LYS A 75 -7.75 -0.56 2.96
CA LYS A 75 -7.85 -1.33 1.70
C LYS A 75 -7.52 -0.47 0.48
N GLN A 76 -8.10 0.72 0.38
CA GLN A 76 -7.91 1.59 -0.79
C GLN A 76 -6.46 2.05 -0.93
N ARG A 77 -5.81 2.36 0.20
CA ARG A 77 -4.39 2.71 0.26
C ARG A 77 -3.53 1.56 -0.27
N LEU A 78 -3.68 0.36 0.30
CA LEU A 78 -2.89 -0.80 -0.13
C LEU A 78 -3.18 -1.21 -1.58
N SER A 79 -4.45 -1.22 -2.00
CA SER A 79 -4.83 -1.54 -3.38
C SER A 79 -4.19 -0.56 -4.36
N THR A 80 -4.24 0.75 -4.07
CA THR A 80 -3.60 1.78 -4.89
C THR A 80 -2.09 1.55 -5.03
N LEU A 81 -1.40 1.20 -3.93
CA LEU A 81 0.03 0.91 -3.96
C LEU A 81 0.35 -0.31 -4.82
N PHE A 82 -0.51 -1.32 -4.76
CA PHE A 82 -0.33 -2.57 -5.50
C PHE A 82 -0.60 -2.39 -7.00
N GLU A 83 -1.69 -1.71 -7.35
CA GLU A 83 -2.00 -1.32 -8.73
C GLU A 83 -0.86 -0.47 -9.33
N PHE A 84 -0.35 0.51 -8.58
CA PHE A 84 0.79 1.31 -9.01
C PHE A 84 2.05 0.46 -9.22
N ALA A 85 2.40 -0.41 -8.25
CA ALA A 85 3.54 -1.32 -8.37
C ALA A 85 3.41 -2.30 -9.55
N ASN A 86 2.18 -2.68 -9.91
CA ASN A 86 1.84 -3.48 -11.08
C ASN A 86 1.84 -2.70 -12.40
N ASN A 87 2.12 -1.40 -12.38
CA ASN A 87 2.13 -0.52 -13.56
C ASN A 87 0.75 -0.32 -14.19
N GLU A 88 -0.32 -0.34 -13.39
CA GLU A 88 -1.68 -0.11 -13.91
C GLU A 88 -1.93 1.36 -14.27
N PHE A 89 -1.23 2.29 -13.61
CA PHE A 89 -1.28 3.72 -13.93
C PHE A 89 0.08 4.40 -13.65
N PRO A 90 0.39 5.51 -14.34
CA PRO A 90 1.62 6.26 -14.14
C PRO A 90 1.54 7.24 -12.97
N VAL A 91 2.67 7.82 -12.58
CA VAL A 91 2.70 8.97 -11.67
C VAL A 91 1.97 10.15 -12.31
N TYR A 92 1.07 10.77 -11.54
CA TYR A 92 0.24 11.88 -12.00
C TYR A 92 1.04 13.02 -12.62
N GLU A 93 0.51 13.61 -13.69
CA GLU A 93 1.15 14.71 -14.44
C GLU A 93 1.38 15.98 -13.60
N LYS A 94 0.67 16.14 -12.48
CA LYS A 94 0.88 17.26 -11.55
C LYS A 94 1.47 16.83 -10.21
N ALA A 95 2.09 15.65 -10.15
CA ALA A 95 2.80 15.19 -8.96
C ALA A 95 3.87 16.21 -8.53
N THR A 96 4.17 16.22 -7.22
CA THR A 96 5.11 17.17 -6.61
C THR A 96 6.52 16.99 -7.16
N ILE A 97 6.95 15.75 -7.42
CA ILE A 97 8.28 15.44 -7.94
C ILE A 97 8.26 15.43 -9.47
N GLU A 98 8.67 16.54 -10.09
CA GLU A 98 8.51 16.76 -11.54
C GLU A 98 9.14 15.67 -12.41
N ARG A 99 10.34 15.20 -12.03
CA ARG A 99 11.09 14.16 -12.79
C ARG A 99 10.42 12.79 -12.82
N LEU A 100 9.38 12.57 -12.02
CA LEU A 100 8.65 11.30 -11.95
C LEU A 100 7.34 11.31 -12.73
N ARG A 101 6.82 12.49 -13.10
CA ARG A 101 5.55 12.65 -13.82
C ARG A 101 5.50 11.78 -15.08
N GLY A 102 4.38 11.11 -15.31
CA GLY A 102 4.14 10.23 -16.46
C GLY A 102 4.88 8.89 -16.44
N LYS A 103 5.76 8.64 -15.46
CA LYS A 103 6.49 7.37 -15.35
C LYS A 103 5.62 6.30 -14.69
N TYR A 104 5.67 5.08 -15.21
CA TYR A 104 5.14 3.91 -14.50
C TYR A 104 6.15 3.43 -13.46
N PHE A 105 5.71 2.61 -12.50
CA PHE A 105 6.58 2.09 -11.46
C PHE A 105 7.85 1.43 -12.01
N LYS A 106 7.75 0.66 -13.10
CA LYS A 106 8.85 0.00 -13.82
C LYS A 106 9.88 0.99 -14.37
N ASP A 107 9.48 2.23 -14.67
CA ASP A 107 10.33 3.27 -15.26
C ASP A 107 11.01 4.16 -14.18
N LEU A 108 10.69 3.95 -12.91
CA LEU A 108 11.32 4.66 -11.79
C LEU A 108 12.75 4.17 -11.54
N ASP A 109 13.61 5.08 -11.08
CA ASP A 109 14.98 4.76 -10.70
C ASP A 109 15.02 3.81 -9.49
N THR A 110 16.11 3.03 -9.38
CA THR A 110 16.28 2.02 -8.32
C THR A 110 16.09 2.60 -6.92
N GLU A 111 16.62 3.80 -6.66
CA GLU A 111 16.49 4.47 -5.36
C GLU A 111 15.03 4.80 -5.03
N VAL A 112 14.26 5.31 -5.99
CA VAL A 112 12.84 5.65 -5.81
C VAL A 112 12.03 4.39 -5.51
N LYS A 113 12.28 3.30 -6.25
CA LYS A 113 11.64 2.00 -6.00
C LYS A 113 11.96 1.48 -4.61
N GLN A 114 13.22 1.55 -4.18
CA GLN A 114 13.62 1.11 -2.84
C GLN A 114 12.94 1.94 -1.75
N ASN A 115 12.85 3.26 -1.90
CA ASN A 115 12.19 4.13 -0.94
C ASN A 115 10.69 3.89 -0.87
N PHE A 116 10.04 3.67 -2.02
CA PHE A 116 8.64 3.24 -2.06
C PHE A 116 8.44 1.95 -1.25
N TRP A 117 9.23 0.90 -1.50
CA TRP A 117 9.09 -0.36 -0.76
C TRP A 117 9.38 -0.25 0.74
N LYS A 118 10.28 0.67 1.13
CA LYS A 118 10.63 0.95 2.53
C LYS A 118 9.61 1.82 3.27
N TYR A 119 8.69 2.48 2.57
CA TYR A 119 7.67 3.30 3.19
C TYR A 119 6.89 2.48 4.24
N GLN A 120 6.66 3.05 5.42
CA GLN A 120 6.08 2.34 6.56
C GLN A 120 4.71 2.90 6.92
N PHE A 121 3.79 1.99 7.22
CA PHE A 121 2.53 2.29 7.88
C PHE A 121 2.58 1.87 9.33
N ALA A 122 2.00 2.69 10.20
CA ALA A 122 1.60 2.24 11.52
C ALA A 122 0.47 1.20 11.38
N ILE A 123 0.54 0.12 12.16
CA ILE A 123 -0.48 -0.94 12.27
C ILE A 123 -0.87 -1.19 13.73
#